data_AF-A0A7K8B3R9-F1
#
_entry.id   AF-A0A7K8B3R9-F1
#
_cell.length_a   1.000
_cell.length_b   1.000
_cell.length_c   1.000
_cell.angle_alpha   90.00
_cell.angle_beta   90.00
_cell.angle_gamma   90.00
#
_symmetry.space_group_name_H-M   'P 1'
#
loop_
_entity.id
_entity.type
_entity.pdbx_description
1 polymer ?
#
loop_
_entity_poly.entity_id
_entity_poly.type
_entity_poly.pdbx_seq_one_letter_code
_entity_poly.pdbx_strand_id
1 'polypeptide(L)'
;DLKDLSQLVLRTRGPRAIFAAHRLLLHVDFGDADKLGGRPRPADGAELEEFRRVLGGSKLAHTVRPSRHRHESVFYVEGLAFPDVGFAGLVAAGSGSQPPSPPCQGLLETPIFTDTVVFRVAPWIMTPNTAAPLEVFVVDDNEEFVAAVGGLAERAQCPLTVCPAPQNRQDRWIQDEVEFGYVQAPHKTFPVVFDSPRDRGLKDFPVRSILGPDFGYVARQAPEGASSLDSFGNLEVSPPVTVRGKEYPLGRILIGSSFPRLGGRRMAKAVRDFLVAQKVQAPVELFSDWLCVGHVDEFLSFVPAPDRQGFRLLLASPSACYRLLKEKQEEGFGEAAMFQGLEREPKPTINEILANEELRKFNNYAQ
;
A
#
# COMPACT_ATOMS: atom_id res chain seq x y z
N ASP A 1 -5.84 -19.04 -0.86
CA ASP A 1 -6.16 -19.20 0.56
C ASP A 1 -5.06 -19.90 1.35
N LEU A 2 -4.98 -21.24 1.44
CA LEU A 2 -3.94 -21.89 2.28
C LEU A 2 -2.50 -21.48 1.97
N LYS A 3 -2.20 -21.18 0.70
CA LYS A 3 -0.88 -20.73 0.23
C LYS A 3 -0.50 -19.32 0.72
N ASP A 4 -1.48 -18.57 1.23
CA ASP A 4 -1.32 -17.20 1.72
C ASP A 4 -1.13 -17.18 3.25
N LEU A 5 -1.29 -18.35 3.90
CA LEU A 5 -1.23 -18.53 5.34
C LEU A 5 0.14 -19.03 5.80
N SER A 6 0.60 -18.52 6.94
CA SER A 6 1.81 -19.02 7.59
C SER A 6 1.54 -20.32 8.34
N GLN A 7 2.46 -21.29 8.24
CA GLN A 7 2.33 -22.56 8.93
C GLN A 7 2.87 -22.47 10.36
N LEU A 8 2.07 -22.90 11.34
CA LEU A 8 2.46 -23.10 12.73
C LEU A 8 2.38 -24.58 13.08
N VAL A 9 3.48 -25.19 13.53
CA VAL A 9 3.54 -26.63 13.83
C VAL A 9 3.85 -26.86 15.30
N LEU A 10 2.86 -27.37 16.04
CA LEU A 10 3.04 -27.83 17.41
C LEU A 10 3.50 -29.28 17.41
N ARG A 11 4.74 -29.51 17.84
CA ARG A 11 5.34 -30.85 17.93
C ARG A 11 5.33 -31.35 19.36
N THR A 12 4.71 -32.51 19.57
CA THR A 12 4.62 -33.14 20.89
C THR A 12 5.27 -34.52 20.86
N ARG A 13 6.03 -34.83 21.91
CA ARG A 13 6.64 -36.15 22.12
C ARG A 13 6.54 -36.52 23.58
N GLY A 14 5.87 -37.63 23.88
CA GLY A 14 5.75 -38.10 25.26
C GLY A 14 4.75 -39.24 25.45
N PRO A 15 4.62 -39.75 26.70
CA PRO A 15 3.68 -40.80 27.03
C PRO A 15 2.23 -40.34 26.83
N ARG A 16 1.39 -41.20 26.25
CA ARG A 16 -0.06 -40.92 26.06
C ARG A 16 -0.78 -40.58 27.36
N ALA A 17 -0.37 -41.20 28.47
CA ALA A 17 -0.95 -40.95 29.80
C ALA A 17 -0.77 -39.48 30.25
N ILE A 18 0.34 -38.83 29.89
CA ILE A 18 0.58 -37.43 30.21
C ILE A 18 -0.40 -36.52 29.46
N PHE A 19 -0.62 -36.77 28.17
CA PHE A 19 -1.58 -36.00 27.36
C PHE A 19 -3.05 -36.29 27.70
N ALA A 20 -3.35 -37.40 28.39
CA ALA A 20 -4.66 -37.66 28.96
C ALA A 20 -4.86 -36.92 30.31
N ALA A 21 -3.78 -36.81 31.10
CA ALA A 21 -3.77 -36.13 32.39
C ALA A 21 -3.52 -34.62 32.32
N HIS A 22 -3.13 -34.07 31.16
CA HIS A 22 -2.85 -32.64 30.98
C HIS A 22 -3.45 -32.14 29.68
N ARG A 23 -3.90 -30.89 29.67
CA ARG A 23 -4.38 -30.20 28.48
C ARG A 23 -3.25 -29.40 27.85
N LEU A 24 -3.13 -29.49 26.54
CA LEU A 24 -2.32 -28.57 25.75
C LEU A 24 -3.25 -27.50 25.18
N LEU A 25 -2.94 -26.25 25.45
CA LEU A 25 -3.71 -25.10 24.98
C LEU A 25 -2.84 -24.29 24.04
N LEU A 26 -3.36 -24.02 22.85
CA LEU A 26 -2.87 -22.99 21.96
C LEU A 26 -3.68 -21.72 22.25
N HIS A 27 -3.04 -20.57 22.47
CA HIS A 27 -3.74 -19.33 22.83
C HIS A 27 -3.15 -18.10 22.13
N VAL A 28 -3.97 -17.04 22.06
CA VAL A 28 -3.61 -15.69 21.62
C VAL A 28 -4.06 -14.69 22.68
N ASP A 29 -3.29 -13.62 22.87
CA ASP A 29 -3.65 -12.57 23.81
C ASP A 29 -4.89 -11.81 23.33
N PHE A 30 -5.69 -11.32 24.28
CA PHE A 30 -6.94 -10.61 23.96
C PHE A 30 -6.71 -9.40 23.05
N GLY A 31 -5.61 -8.66 23.24
CA GLY A 31 -5.27 -7.49 22.41
C GLY A 31 -4.88 -7.82 20.96
N ASP A 32 -4.51 -9.08 20.70
CA ASP A 32 -4.10 -9.58 19.39
C ASP A 32 -5.20 -10.42 18.71
N ALA A 33 -6.27 -10.74 19.42
CA ALA A 33 -7.29 -11.68 18.96
C ALA A 33 -7.99 -11.22 17.69
N ASP A 34 -8.17 -9.92 17.48
CA ASP A 34 -8.74 -9.36 16.25
C ASP A 34 -7.69 -9.11 15.14
N LYS A 35 -6.41 -9.37 15.42
CA LYS A 35 -5.28 -9.18 14.47
C LYS A 35 -4.80 -10.49 13.83
N LEU A 36 -5.21 -11.65 14.36
CA LEU A 36 -4.80 -12.97 13.89
C LEU A 36 -5.96 -13.94 13.79
N GLY A 37 -5.93 -14.77 12.75
CA GLY A 37 -6.80 -15.94 12.61
C GLY A 37 -5.97 -17.22 12.54
N GLY A 38 -6.32 -18.22 13.34
CA GLY A 38 -5.69 -19.55 13.30
C GLY A 38 -6.68 -20.64 12.95
N ARG A 39 -6.32 -21.55 12.03
CA ARG A 39 -7.14 -22.70 11.59
C ARG A 39 -6.30 -23.99 11.63
N PRO A 40 -6.85 -25.13 12.04
CA PRO A 40 -6.12 -26.40 11.95
C PRO A 40 -5.97 -26.83 10.48
N ARG A 41 -4.97 -27.67 10.20
CA ARG A 41 -4.89 -28.36 8.91
C ARG A 41 -6.10 -29.29 8.75
N PRO A 42 -6.82 -29.25 7.61
CA PRO A 42 -7.93 -30.15 7.36
C PRO A 42 -7.46 -31.61 7.28
N ALA A 43 -8.31 -32.56 7.68
CA ALA A 43 -8.04 -33.98 7.44
C ALA A 43 -8.12 -34.29 5.94
N ASP A 44 -7.37 -35.30 5.48
CA ASP A 44 -7.38 -35.69 4.07
C ASP A 44 -8.80 -36.15 3.67
N GLY A 45 -9.42 -35.45 2.71
CA GLY A 45 -10.79 -35.72 2.24
C GLY A 45 -11.91 -35.02 3.04
N ALA A 46 -11.58 -34.11 3.95
CA ALA A 46 -12.55 -33.37 4.76
C ALA A 46 -13.30 -32.28 3.97
N GLU A 47 -14.56 -32.01 4.37
CA GLU A 47 -15.38 -30.90 3.88
C GLU A 47 -14.84 -29.54 4.38
N LEU A 48 -15.18 -28.45 3.67
CA LEU A 48 -14.78 -27.07 4.01
C LEU A 48 -15.14 -26.67 5.46
N GLU A 49 -16.18 -27.28 6.02
CA GLU A 49 -16.67 -27.10 7.39
C GLU A 49 -15.63 -27.46 8.48
N GLU A 50 -14.65 -28.31 8.17
CA GLU A 50 -13.54 -28.62 9.10
C GLU A 50 -12.47 -27.51 9.14
N PHE A 51 -12.54 -26.53 8.23
CA PHE A 51 -11.62 -25.39 8.15
C PHE A 51 -12.06 -24.20 9.03
N ARG A 52 -12.72 -24.48 10.16
CA ARG A 52 -13.20 -23.46 11.09
C ARG A 52 -12.04 -22.81 11.85
N ARG A 53 -12.11 -21.49 12.00
CA ARG A 53 -11.19 -20.70 12.84
C ARG A 53 -11.23 -21.22 14.28
N VAL A 54 -10.07 -21.57 14.83
CA VAL A 54 -9.87 -22.06 16.20
C VAL A 54 -9.20 -21.02 17.10
N LEU A 55 -8.52 -20.03 16.53
CA LEU A 55 -7.97 -18.86 17.23
C LEU A 55 -8.33 -17.57 16.51
N GLY A 56 -8.56 -16.50 17.29
CA GLY A 56 -8.89 -15.17 16.81
C GLY A 56 -10.37 -14.81 17.01
N GLY A 57 -10.68 -13.52 16.93
CA GLY A 57 -11.97 -12.94 17.29
C GLY A 57 -12.34 -13.27 18.73
N SER A 58 -13.45 -13.96 18.92
CA SER A 58 -13.91 -14.42 20.24
C SER A 58 -13.22 -15.68 20.76
N LYS A 59 -12.39 -16.36 19.93
CA LYS A 59 -11.72 -17.61 20.30
C LYS A 59 -10.27 -17.34 20.73
N LEU A 60 -10.06 -17.15 22.02
CA LEU A 60 -8.74 -16.84 22.57
C LEU A 60 -7.86 -18.07 22.79
N ALA A 61 -8.46 -19.25 22.93
CA ALA A 61 -7.73 -20.49 23.19
C ALA A 61 -8.37 -21.70 22.52
N HIS A 62 -7.55 -22.69 22.18
CA HIS A 62 -7.95 -23.95 21.58
C HIS A 62 -7.20 -25.12 22.22
N THR A 63 -7.94 -26.13 22.67
CA THR A 63 -7.34 -27.34 23.25
C THR A 63 -6.88 -28.29 22.16
N VAL A 64 -5.59 -28.61 22.17
CA VAL A 64 -4.96 -29.59 21.28
C VAL A 64 -4.91 -30.95 21.96
N ARG A 65 -5.33 -32.01 21.25
CA ARG A 65 -5.34 -33.38 21.76
C ARG A 65 -4.37 -34.27 20.96
N PRO A 66 -3.13 -34.48 21.43
CA PRO A 66 -2.20 -35.42 20.78
C PRO A 66 -2.72 -36.85 20.81
N SER A 67 -2.77 -37.52 19.66
CA SER A 67 -3.30 -38.90 19.54
C SER A 67 -2.21 -39.99 19.60
N ARG A 68 -0.93 -39.61 19.53
CA ARG A 68 0.22 -40.52 19.36
C ARG A 68 1.39 -40.11 20.26
N HIS A 69 2.29 -41.06 20.54
CA HIS A 69 3.53 -40.80 21.31
C HIS A 69 4.37 -39.68 20.68
N ARG A 70 4.40 -39.61 19.36
CA ARG A 70 4.93 -38.48 18.58
C ARG A 70 3.78 -37.96 17.72
N HIS A 71 3.41 -36.69 17.89
CA HIS A 71 2.30 -36.08 17.19
C HIS A 71 2.66 -34.66 16.75
N GLU A 72 2.33 -34.32 15.51
CA GLU A 72 2.45 -32.98 14.97
C GLU A 72 1.05 -32.44 14.69
N SER A 73 0.71 -31.33 15.32
CA SER A 73 -0.51 -30.58 15.04
C SER A 73 -0.14 -29.37 14.18
N VAL A 74 -0.67 -29.32 12.97
CA VAL A 74 -0.40 -28.24 12.01
C VAL A 74 -1.56 -27.25 12.03
N PHE A 75 -1.22 -25.97 12.13
CA PHE A 75 -2.12 -24.84 12.03
C PHE A 75 -1.68 -23.90 10.91
N TYR A 76 -2.63 -23.20 10.33
CA TYR A 76 -2.43 -22.13 9.37
C TYR A 76 -2.88 -20.81 9.98
N VAL A 77 -2.07 -19.78 9.81
CA VAL A 77 -2.21 -18.48 10.47
C VAL A 77 -2.31 -17.37 9.43
N GLU A 78 -3.35 -16.54 9.54
CA GLU A 78 -3.56 -15.30 8.78
C GLU A 78 -3.38 -14.07 9.68
N GLY A 79 -2.81 -13.00 9.13
CA GLY A 79 -2.93 -11.66 9.69
C GLY A 79 -4.23 -11.01 9.21
N LEU A 80 -4.98 -10.40 10.13
CA LEU A 80 -6.29 -9.80 9.85
C LEU A 80 -6.25 -8.27 9.75
N ALA A 81 -5.12 -7.66 10.16
CA ALA A 81 -4.91 -6.23 10.11
C ALA A 81 -3.46 -5.93 9.78
N PHE A 82 -3.23 -4.92 8.95
CA PHE A 82 -1.91 -4.36 8.72
C PHE A 82 -1.38 -3.62 9.96
N PRO A 83 -0.05 -3.44 10.08
CA PRO A 83 0.51 -2.50 11.05
C PRO A 83 -0.16 -1.14 10.95
N ASP A 84 -0.53 -0.57 12.11
CA ASP A 84 -1.25 0.70 12.19
C ASP A 84 -1.01 1.38 13.56
N VAL A 85 -1.63 2.54 13.79
CA VAL A 85 -1.66 3.17 15.11
C VAL A 85 -2.25 2.21 16.13
N GLY A 86 -1.48 1.96 17.19
CA GLY A 86 -1.85 1.00 18.23
C GLY A 86 -1.55 -0.45 17.88
N PHE A 87 -1.02 -0.77 16.69
CA PHE A 87 -0.63 -2.13 16.34
C PHE A 87 0.73 -2.16 15.61
N ALA A 88 1.77 -2.61 16.31
CA ALA A 88 3.14 -2.65 15.79
C ALA A 88 3.39 -3.74 14.73
N GLY A 89 2.36 -4.50 14.34
CA GLY A 89 2.45 -5.62 13.43
C GLY A 89 2.99 -6.89 14.06
N LEU A 90 3.03 -7.01 15.39
CA LEU A 90 3.52 -8.19 16.10
C LEU A 90 2.35 -8.93 16.73
N VAL A 91 2.30 -10.25 16.56
CA VAL A 91 1.30 -11.10 17.21
C VAL A 91 1.96 -12.32 17.82
N ALA A 92 1.61 -12.62 19.08
CA ALA A 92 2.11 -13.79 19.79
C ALA A 92 1.09 -14.95 19.77
N ALA A 93 1.58 -16.16 19.52
CA ALA A 93 0.84 -17.40 19.74
C ALA A 93 1.57 -18.24 20.77
N GLY A 94 0.91 -18.50 21.90
CA GLY A 94 1.45 -19.29 23.00
C GLY A 94 0.91 -20.72 22.99
N SER A 95 1.73 -21.66 23.43
CA SER A 95 1.28 -23.00 23.78
C SER A 95 1.61 -23.31 25.22
N GLY A 96 0.64 -23.82 25.98
CA GLY A 96 0.81 -24.13 27.39
C GLY A 96 0.28 -25.50 27.80
N SER A 97 0.86 -26.09 28.84
CA SER A 97 0.36 -27.33 29.46
C SER A 97 -0.24 -27.05 30.84
N GLN A 98 -1.44 -27.57 31.10
CA GLN A 98 -2.15 -27.39 32.36
C GLN A 98 -2.74 -28.73 32.86
N PRO A 99 -2.71 -28.99 34.17
CA PRO A 99 -3.43 -30.12 34.76
C PRO A 99 -4.94 -29.77 34.81
N PRO A 100 -5.85 -30.74 34.62
CA PRO A 100 -7.28 -30.50 34.76
C PRO A 100 -7.59 -30.21 36.24
N SER A 101 -8.20 -29.05 36.52
CA SER A 101 -8.66 -28.75 37.88
C SER A 101 -9.78 -29.73 38.30
N PRO A 102 -9.75 -30.34 39.49
CA PRO A 102 -10.91 -31.02 40.03
C PRO A 102 -12.04 -30.00 40.27
N PRO A 103 -13.32 -30.31 39.96
CA PRO A 103 -14.43 -29.35 39.97
C PRO A 103 -14.77 -28.75 41.35
N CYS A 104 -14.12 -29.19 42.43
CA CYS A 104 -14.48 -28.85 43.81
C CYS A 104 -13.54 -27.85 44.52
N GLN A 105 -12.51 -27.32 43.86
CA GLN A 105 -11.64 -26.32 44.46
C GLN A 105 -11.48 -25.19 43.45
N GLY A 106 -11.89 -23.96 43.80
CA GLY A 106 -11.74 -22.75 42.98
C GLY A 106 -10.29 -22.31 42.77
N LEU A 107 -9.39 -23.25 42.51
CA LEU A 107 -7.99 -23.05 42.18
C LEU A 107 -7.89 -22.70 40.69
N LEU A 108 -7.23 -21.57 40.41
CA LEU A 108 -6.88 -21.15 39.06
C LEU A 108 -5.96 -22.19 38.42
N GLU A 109 -6.32 -22.68 37.23
CA GLU A 109 -5.47 -23.58 36.42
C GLU A 109 -4.12 -22.90 36.18
N THR A 110 -3.04 -23.45 36.76
CA THR A 110 -1.70 -22.87 36.66
C THR A 110 -0.95 -23.50 35.48
N PRO A 111 -0.44 -22.73 34.51
CA PRO A 111 0.38 -23.27 33.43
C PRO A 111 1.68 -23.86 33.98
N ILE A 112 1.96 -25.12 33.64
CA ILE A 112 3.18 -25.85 34.02
C ILE A 112 4.34 -25.47 33.09
N PHE A 113 4.03 -25.17 31.83
CA PHE A 113 4.99 -24.81 30.79
C PHE A 113 4.29 -23.90 29.78
N THR A 114 5.04 -22.93 29.24
CA THR A 114 4.61 -22.08 28.13
C THR A 114 5.75 -21.93 27.12
N ASP A 115 5.44 -22.06 25.84
CA ASP A 115 6.30 -21.68 24.71
C ASP A 115 5.56 -20.68 23.83
N THR A 116 6.26 -19.73 23.20
CA THR A 116 5.65 -18.64 22.45
C THR A 116 6.40 -18.36 21.16
N VAL A 117 5.65 -18.26 20.06
CA VAL A 117 6.15 -17.77 18.78
C VAL A 117 5.57 -16.39 18.50
N VAL A 118 6.36 -15.54 17.84
CA VAL A 118 5.94 -14.19 17.46
C VAL A 118 5.96 -14.07 15.95
N PHE A 119 4.82 -13.70 15.38
CA PHE A 119 4.68 -13.36 13.97
C PHE A 119 4.83 -11.86 13.77
N ARG A 120 5.39 -11.46 12.63
CA ARG A 120 5.32 -10.09 12.13
C ARG A 120 4.39 -10.06 10.92
N VAL A 121 3.32 -9.29 10.98
CA VAL A 121 2.47 -9.00 9.81
C VAL A 121 3.30 -8.23 8.79
N ALA A 122 3.29 -8.69 7.54
CA ALA A 122 4.00 -8.04 6.46
C ALA A 122 3.44 -6.62 6.24
N PRO A 123 4.32 -5.59 6.11
CA PRO A 123 3.87 -4.24 5.79
C PRO A 123 3.37 -4.17 4.35
N TRP A 124 2.54 -3.17 4.06
CA TRP A 124 2.25 -2.76 2.69
C TRP A 124 3.42 -1.92 2.13
N ILE A 125 3.83 -2.20 0.90
CA ILE A 125 5.04 -1.62 0.27
C ILE A 125 4.69 -1.10 -1.13
N MET A 126 5.01 0.16 -1.41
CA MET A 126 4.85 0.80 -2.73
C MET A 126 5.99 0.46 -3.68
N THR A 127 5.75 0.59 -4.98
CA THR A 127 6.77 0.44 -6.03
C THR A 127 7.09 1.78 -6.71
N PRO A 128 8.36 2.20 -6.80
CA PRO A 128 8.73 3.44 -7.49
C PRO A 128 8.65 3.29 -9.01
N ASN A 129 8.53 4.40 -9.74
CA ASN A 129 8.56 4.47 -11.22
C ASN A 129 9.83 3.90 -11.88
N THR A 130 10.84 3.55 -11.09
CA THR A 130 12.08 2.90 -11.55
C THR A 130 11.99 1.37 -11.55
N ALA A 131 10.94 0.80 -10.95
CA ALA A 131 10.63 -0.62 -11.05
C ALA A 131 10.09 -0.94 -12.46
N ALA A 132 10.25 -2.21 -12.87
CA ALA A 132 9.71 -2.66 -14.14
C ALA A 132 8.17 -2.65 -14.10
N PRO A 133 7.49 -2.07 -15.11
CA PRO A 133 6.03 -2.07 -15.16
C PRO A 133 5.51 -3.49 -15.41
N LEU A 134 4.40 -3.85 -14.77
CA LEU A 134 3.77 -5.16 -14.90
C LEU A 134 2.38 -5.11 -15.52
N GLU A 135 1.65 -4.01 -15.34
CA GLU A 135 0.35 -3.75 -15.93
C GLU A 135 0.11 -2.23 -15.93
N VAL A 136 -0.57 -1.72 -16.97
CA VAL A 136 -1.00 -0.32 -17.07
C VAL A 136 -2.52 -0.26 -16.96
N PHE A 137 -3.03 0.59 -16.06
CA PHE A 137 -4.45 0.83 -15.90
C PHE A 137 -4.83 2.17 -16.52
N VAL A 138 -5.89 2.20 -17.33
CA VAL A 138 -6.41 3.42 -17.95
C VAL A 138 -7.94 3.41 -17.92
N VAL A 139 -8.57 4.58 -17.97
CA VAL A 139 -10.02 4.72 -18.00
C VAL A 139 -10.51 4.92 -19.44
N ASP A 140 -11.60 4.24 -19.80
CA ASP A 140 -12.32 4.45 -21.04
C ASP A 140 -13.08 5.80 -21.03
N ASP A 141 -12.37 6.86 -21.46
CA ASP A 141 -12.89 8.25 -21.52
C ASP A 141 -12.57 8.95 -22.86
N ASN A 142 -11.41 8.66 -23.46
CA ASN A 142 -10.99 9.22 -24.75
C ASN A 142 -10.30 8.14 -25.60
N GLU A 143 -10.90 7.78 -26.73
CA GLU A 143 -10.46 6.69 -27.61
C GLU A 143 -9.03 6.89 -28.15
N GLU A 144 -8.69 8.09 -28.62
CA GLU A 144 -7.36 8.38 -29.15
C GLU A 144 -6.28 8.28 -28.07
N PHE A 145 -6.59 8.78 -26.87
CA PHE A 145 -5.69 8.69 -25.72
C PHE A 145 -5.49 7.23 -25.28
N VAL A 146 -6.56 6.46 -25.15
CA VAL A 146 -6.49 5.03 -24.78
C VAL A 146 -5.69 4.25 -25.82
N ALA A 147 -5.89 4.51 -27.12
CA ALA A 147 -5.10 3.90 -28.18
C ALA A 147 -3.61 4.25 -28.10
N ALA A 148 -3.27 5.51 -27.81
CA ALA A 148 -1.88 5.95 -27.66
C ALA A 148 -1.20 5.30 -26.44
N VAL A 149 -1.90 5.21 -25.29
CA VAL A 149 -1.42 4.51 -24.10
C VAL A 149 -1.26 3.01 -24.38
N GLY A 150 -2.20 2.39 -25.10
CA GLY A 150 -2.09 1.00 -25.52
C GLY A 150 -0.88 0.72 -26.40
N GLY A 151 -0.61 1.59 -27.37
CA GLY A 151 0.61 1.50 -28.19
C GLY A 151 1.90 1.69 -27.39
N LEU A 152 1.89 2.48 -26.31
CA LEU A 152 3.03 2.60 -25.39
C LEU A 152 3.19 1.34 -24.53
N ALA A 153 2.10 0.81 -23.98
CA ALA A 153 2.08 -0.41 -23.18
C ALA A 153 2.59 -1.61 -23.99
N GLU A 154 2.18 -1.74 -25.25
CA GLU A 154 2.67 -2.78 -26.16
C GLU A 154 4.20 -2.69 -26.37
N ARG A 155 4.73 -1.48 -26.63
CA ARG A 155 6.19 -1.27 -26.75
C ARG A 155 6.93 -1.58 -25.46
N ALA A 156 6.31 -1.34 -24.30
CA ALA A 156 6.84 -1.66 -22.98
C ALA A 156 6.63 -3.15 -22.59
N GLN A 157 6.00 -3.96 -23.45
CA GLN A 157 5.64 -5.35 -23.19
C GLN A 157 4.79 -5.52 -21.91
N CYS A 158 3.91 -4.56 -21.69
CA CYS A 158 3.09 -4.43 -20.49
C CYS A 158 1.60 -4.60 -20.86
N PRO A 159 0.86 -5.52 -20.20
CA PRO A 159 -0.59 -5.60 -20.31
C PRO A 159 -1.28 -4.26 -20.04
N LEU A 160 -2.35 -4.00 -20.79
CA LEU A 160 -3.22 -2.84 -20.59
C LEU A 160 -4.58 -3.30 -20.05
N THR A 161 -5.01 -2.74 -18.93
CA THR A 161 -6.35 -2.92 -18.39
C THR A 161 -7.13 -1.62 -18.47
N VAL A 162 -8.27 -1.67 -19.18
CA VAL A 162 -9.13 -0.51 -19.40
C VAL A 162 -10.35 -0.60 -18.48
N CYS A 163 -10.53 0.39 -17.60
CA CYS A 163 -11.74 0.55 -16.79
C CYS A 163 -12.89 1.07 -17.66
N PRO A 164 -13.95 0.28 -17.88
CA PRO A 164 -15.00 0.64 -18.84
C PRO A 164 -15.92 1.75 -18.30
N ALA A 165 -16.53 2.53 -19.20
CA ALA A 165 -17.42 3.65 -18.88
C ALA A 165 -18.49 3.39 -17.79
N PRO A 166 -19.19 2.23 -17.77
CA PRO A 166 -20.19 1.96 -16.72
C PRO A 166 -19.59 1.84 -15.31
N GLN A 167 -18.30 1.49 -15.20
CA GLN A 167 -17.59 1.35 -13.93
C GLN A 167 -16.94 2.66 -13.50
N ASN A 168 -16.43 3.46 -14.44
CA ASN A 168 -15.74 4.71 -14.12
C ASN A 168 -16.69 5.85 -13.72
N ARG A 169 -17.96 5.83 -14.12
CA ARG A 169 -18.95 6.88 -13.80
C ARG A 169 -18.45 8.30 -14.14
N GLN A 170 -17.81 8.45 -15.30
CA GLN A 170 -17.21 9.70 -15.82
C GLN A 170 -15.99 10.20 -15.02
N ASP A 171 -15.42 9.36 -14.17
CA ASP A 171 -14.22 9.67 -13.42
C ASP A 171 -12.98 9.11 -14.12
N ARG A 172 -12.20 10.01 -14.72
CA ARG A 172 -11.02 9.70 -15.52
C ARG A 172 -9.73 9.54 -14.70
N TRP A 173 -9.76 9.83 -13.41
CA TRP A 173 -8.55 9.98 -12.59
C TRP A 173 -8.24 8.68 -11.82
N ILE A 174 -7.84 7.63 -12.55
CA ILE A 174 -7.49 6.34 -11.91
C ILE A 174 -6.28 6.45 -10.97
N GLN A 175 -5.33 7.33 -11.29
CA GLN A 175 -4.18 7.66 -10.43
C GLN A 175 -4.61 8.19 -9.05
N ASP A 176 -5.76 8.85 -8.97
CA ASP A 176 -6.22 9.45 -7.73
C ASP A 176 -6.89 8.46 -6.78
N GLU A 177 -7.46 7.38 -7.31
CA GLU A 177 -8.30 6.46 -6.54
C GLU A 177 -7.50 5.31 -5.93
N VAL A 178 -6.48 4.82 -6.64
CA VAL A 178 -5.76 3.60 -6.29
C VAL A 178 -4.25 3.79 -6.33
N GLU A 179 -3.56 3.15 -5.38
CA GLU A 179 -2.11 3.05 -5.35
C GLU A 179 -1.73 1.57 -5.27
N PHE A 180 -0.82 1.14 -6.15
CA PHE A 180 -0.43 -0.26 -6.22
C PHE A 180 0.78 -0.54 -5.34
N GLY A 181 0.59 -1.41 -4.36
CA GLY A 181 1.67 -1.95 -3.55
C GLY A 181 1.68 -3.47 -3.54
N TYR A 182 2.49 -4.04 -2.66
CA TYR A 182 2.56 -5.48 -2.44
C TYR A 182 2.81 -5.81 -0.98
N VAL A 183 2.57 -7.08 -0.65
CA VAL A 183 3.00 -7.71 0.60
C VAL A 183 3.87 -8.91 0.30
N GLN A 184 4.83 -9.18 1.18
CA GLN A 184 5.79 -10.25 0.97
C GLN A 184 6.04 -11.04 2.27
N ALA A 185 5.93 -12.35 2.16
CA ALA A 185 6.39 -13.34 3.12
C ALA A 185 7.37 -14.31 2.42
N PRO A 186 8.18 -15.08 3.17
CA PRO A 186 9.12 -16.04 2.56
C PRO A 186 8.45 -17.10 1.66
N HIS A 187 7.17 -17.39 1.87
CA HIS A 187 6.43 -18.42 1.14
C HIS A 187 5.49 -17.87 0.05
N LYS A 188 5.24 -16.56 0.02
CA LYS A 188 4.25 -15.94 -0.87
C LYS A 188 4.49 -14.43 -1.02
N THR A 189 4.26 -13.92 -2.22
CA THR A 189 4.21 -12.50 -2.55
C THR A 189 3.02 -12.25 -3.45
N PHE A 190 2.29 -11.17 -3.22
CA PHE A 190 1.19 -10.75 -4.08
C PHE A 190 0.93 -9.24 -3.96
N PRO A 191 0.42 -8.60 -5.03
CA PRO A 191 0.05 -7.19 -5.02
C PRO A 191 -1.15 -6.93 -4.10
N VAL A 192 -1.22 -5.72 -3.55
CA VAL A 192 -2.31 -5.23 -2.71
C VAL A 192 -2.60 -3.79 -3.12
N VAL A 193 -3.82 -3.54 -3.61
CA VAL A 193 -4.26 -2.17 -3.92
C VAL A 193 -4.58 -1.44 -2.62
N PHE A 194 -4.01 -0.24 -2.48
CA PHE A 194 -4.44 0.72 -1.48
C PHE A 194 -5.48 1.64 -2.13
N ASP A 195 -6.67 1.67 -1.54
CA ASP A 195 -7.83 2.45 -2.00
C ASP A 195 -7.93 3.76 -1.22
N SER A 196 -7.97 4.87 -1.97
CA SER A 196 -8.01 6.23 -1.44
C SER A 196 -9.37 6.55 -0.83
N PRO A 197 -9.45 7.36 0.25
CA PRO A 197 -10.72 7.88 0.74
C PRO A 197 -11.35 8.95 -0.18
N ARG A 198 -10.84 9.14 -1.41
CA ARG A 198 -11.36 10.06 -2.43
C ARG A 198 -12.83 9.80 -2.77
N ASP A 199 -13.24 8.54 -2.85
CA ASP A 199 -14.64 8.08 -2.91
C ASP A 199 -15.51 8.76 -4.00
N ARG A 200 -14.97 9.00 -5.21
CA ARG A 200 -15.75 9.58 -6.34
C ARG A 200 -16.32 8.50 -7.27
N GLY A 201 -16.16 8.65 -8.59
CA GLY A 201 -16.77 7.76 -9.58
C GLY A 201 -16.15 6.36 -9.55
N LEU A 202 -14.83 6.31 -9.28
CA LEU A 202 -14.04 5.09 -9.23
C LEU A 202 -14.05 4.34 -7.88
N LYS A 203 -14.78 4.81 -6.86
CA LYS A 203 -14.79 4.19 -5.50
C LYS A 203 -15.02 2.69 -5.43
N ASP A 204 -15.82 2.16 -6.37
CA ASP A 204 -16.17 0.74 -6.39
C ASP A 204 -15.16 -0.07 -7.22
N PHE A 205 -14.30 0.58 -8.01
CA PHE A 205 -13.37 -0.05 -8.95
C PHE A 205 -12.34 -0.96 -8.25
N PRO A 206 -11.60 -0.52 -7.21
CA PRO A 206 -10.64 -1.40 -6.54
C PRO A 206 -11.28 -2.65 -5.93
N VAL A 207 -12.47 -2.55 -5.35
CA VAL A 207 -13.16 -3.71 -4.76
C VAL A 207 -13.80 -4.62 -5.82
N ARG A 208 -14.34 -4.07 -6.91
CA ARG A 208 -15.09 -4.87 -7.89
C ARG A 208 -14.22 -5.45 -9.01
N SER A 209 -13.12 -4.79 -9.34
CA SER A 209 -12.36 -5.09 -10.56
C SER A 209 -10.90 -5.46 -10.27
N ILE A 210 -10.32 -5.02 -9.15
CA ILE A 210 -8.92 -5.32 -8.79
C ILE A 210 -8.84 -6.42 -7.73
N LEU A 211 -9.62 -6.34 -6.64
CA LEU A 211 -9.64 -7.36 -5.59
C LEU A 211 -10.02 -8.73 -6.18
N GLY A 212 -9.14 -9.71 -6.01
CA GLY A 212 -9.30 -11.02 -6.62
C GLY A 212 -8.28 -12.05 -6.15
N PRO A 213 -8.24 -13.23 -6.79
CA PRO A 213 -7.21 -14.23 -6.50
C PRO A 213 -5.81 -13.64 -6.65
N ASP A 214 -4.99 -13.76 -5.60
CA ASP A 214 -3.63 -13.20 -5.55
C ASP A 214 -3.55 -11.67 -5.78
N PHE A 215 -4.62 -10.93 -5.48
CA PHE A 215 -4.62 -9.46 -5.48
C PHE A 215 -5.40 -8.94 -4.25
N GLY A 216 -4.68 -8.41 -3.27
CA GLY A 216 -5.28 -7.93 -2.02
C GLY A 216 -5.84 -6.52 -2.11
N TYR A 217 -6.55 -6.11 -1.06
CA TYR A 217 -7.16 -4.79 -0.92
C TYR A 217 -6.93 -4.25 0.48
N VAL A 218 -6.67 -2.95 0.60
CA VAL A 218 -6.64 -2.21 1.86
C VAL A 218 -7.18 -0.80 1.63
N ALA A 219 -7.87 -0.24 2.61
CA ALA A 219 -8.36 1.14 2.58
C ALA A 219 -8.25 1.77 3.97
N ARG A 220 -8.23 3.10 4.02
CA ARG A 220 -8.34 3.88 5.26
C ARG A 220 -9.36 4.97 5.07
N GLN A 221 -10.37 4.99 5.94
CA GLN A 221 -11.42 6.00 5.90
C GLN A 221 -10.90 7.35 6.41
N ALA A 222 -11.42 8.43 5.83
CA ALA A 222 -11.20 9.80 6.28
C ALA A 222 -12.47 10.35 6.96
N PRO A 223 -12.71 10.09 8.27
CA PRO A 223 -13.95 10.48 8.95
C PRO A 223 -14.14 12.00 9.04
N GLU A 224 -13.05 12.77 8.99
CA GLU A 224 -13.06 14.24 8.96
C GLU A 224 -13.33 14.80 7.54
N GLY A 225 -13.52 13.92 6.55
CA GLY A 225 -13.66 14.25 5.14
C GLY A 225 -12.34 14.11 4.36
N ALA A 226 -12.46 13.82 3.07
CA ALA A 226 -11.32 13.77 2.15
C ALA A 226 -11.11 15.13 1.47
N SER A 227 -9.86 15.54 1.37
CA SER A 227 -9.41 16.72 0.63
C SER A 227 -8.80 16.31 -0.72
N SER A 228 -8.44 17.29 -1.55
CA SER A 228 -7.69 17.00 -2.78
C SER A 228 -6.35 16.29 -2.50
N LEU A 229 -5.73 16.52 -1.33
CA LEU A 229 -4.46 15.89 -0.94
C LEU A 229 -4.61 14.41 -0.53
N ASP A 230 -5.83 13.89 -0.48
CA ASP A 230 -6.12 12.47 -0.22
C ASP A 230 -6.15 11.62 -1.49
N SER A 231 -6.22 12.24 -2.67
CA SER A 231 -6.01 11.55 -3.94
C SER A 231 -4.58 11.00 -4.03
N PHE A 232 -4.42 9.83 -4.65
CA PHE A 232 -3.12 9.15 -4.69
C PHE A 232 -2.14 9.62 -5.77
N GLY A 233 -2.50 10.57 -6.65
CA GLY A 233 -1.50 11.44 -7.30
C GLY A 233 -0.64 12.23 -6.29
N ASN A 234 -1.13 12.39 -5.06
CA ASN A 234 -0.38 12.97 -3.94
C ASN A 234 0.41 11.95 -3.09
N LEU A 235 0.51 10.69 -3.53
CA LEU A 235 1.20 9.60 -2.83
C LEU A 235 2.20 8.93 -3.78
N GLU A 236 3.47 9.28 -3.65
CA GLU A 236 4.54 8.77 -4.51
C GLU A 236 5.61 8.04 -3.69
N VAL A 237 6.56 7.37 -4.34
CA VAL A 237 7.70 6.76 -3.65
C VAL A 237 9.00 6.93 -4.40
N SER A 238 10.06 7.28 -3.68
CA SER A 238 11.39 7.40 -4.26
C SER A 238 11.97 6.04 -4.65
N PRO A 239 12.93 5.99 -5.59
CA PRO A 239 13.80 4.83 -5.75
C PRO A 239 14.63 4.55 -4.47
N PRO A 240 15.32 3.40 -4.39
CA PRO A 240 16.23 3.09 -3.30
C PRO A 240 17.33 4.16 -3.14
N VAL A 241 17.56 4.61 -1.90
CA VAL A 241 18.53 5.69 -1.61
C VAL A 241 19.30 5.44 -0.32
N THR A 242 20.48 6.05 -0.21
CA THR A 242 21.24 6.12 1.05
C THR A 242 21.37 7.57 1.48
N VAL A 243 20.90 7.89 2.69
CA VAL A 243 20.90 9.25 3.23
C VAL A 243 21.78 9.27 4.48
N ARG A 244 22.92 9.96 4.41
CA ARG A 244 23.86 10.13 5.54
C ARG A 244 24.22 8.81 6.24
N GLY A 245 24.49 7.76 5.44
CA GLY A 245 24.85 6.43 5.94
C GLY A 245 23.67 5.53 6.34
N LYS A 246 22.42 6.03 6.29
CA LYS A 246 21.22 5.21 6.47
C LYS A 246 20.67 4.78 5.12
N GLU A 247 20.58 3.47 4.92
CA GLU A 247 20.01 2.87 3.71
C GLU A 247 18.48 2.82 3.77
N TYR A 248 17.85 3.11 2.64
CA TYR A 248 16.43 2.95 2.37
C TYR A 248 16.29 2.08 1.12
N PRO A 249 16.44 0.75 1.25
CA PRO A 249 16.52 -0.16 0.11
C PRO A 249 15.20 -0.29 -0.67
N LEU A 250 14.08 0.13 -0.07
CA LEU A 250 12.76 0.18 -0.69
C LEU A 250 12.34 1.61 -1.06
N GLY A 251 13.27 2.56 -0.97
CA GLY A 251 12.98 3.98 -1.14
C GLY A 251 12.22 4.59 0.04
N ARG A 252 11.65 5.78 -0.20
CA ARG A 252 10.89 6.54 0.80
C ARG A 252 9.62 7.09 0.17
N ILE A 253 8.49 6.89 0.85
CA ILE A 253 7.20 7.45 0.47
C ILE A 253 7.30 8.99 0.51
N LEU A 254 6.70 9.64 -0.47
CA LEU A 254 6.62 11.09 -0.63
C LEU A 254 5.13 11.46 -0.64
N ILE A 255 4.72 12.32 0.27
CA ILE A 255 3.34 12.80 0.37
C ILE A 255 3.30 14.32 0.40
N GLY A 256 2.41 14.93 -0.37
CA GLY A 256 2.25 16.38 -0.35
C GLY A 256 1.44 16.88 0.85
N SER A 257 1.83 18.03 1.36
CA SER A 257 1.32 18.66 2.58
C SER A 257 1.44 20.18 2.48
N SER A 258 0.99 20.86 3.52
CA SER A 258 1.09 22.31 3.73
C SER A 258 2.20 22.68 4.72
N PHE A 259 2.67 23.92 4.66
CA PHE A 259 3.66 24.42 5.61
C PHE A 259 3.15 24.32 7.06
N PRO A 260 3.96 23.81 8.01
CA PRO A 260 3.50 23.50 9.38
C PRO A 260 2.86 24.66 10.15
N ARG A 261 3.16 25.91 9.80
CA ARG A 261 2.74 27.11 10.55
C ARG A 261 1.52 27.82 9.97
N LEU A 262 1.14 27.53 8.73
CA LEU A 262 0.19 28.37 8.00
C LEU A 262 -1.26 27.89 8.07
N GLY A 263 -1.50 26.65 8.51
CA GLY A 263 -2.80 26.01 8.30
C GLY A 263 -3.02 25.78 6.80
N GLY A 264 -3.38 24.57 6.41
CA GLY A 264 -3.51 24.23 4.99
C GLY A 264 -4.03 22.83 4.83
N ARG A 265 -4.22 22.41 3.58
CA ARG A 265 -4.70 21.06 3.30
C ARG A 265 -3.62 20.06 3.72
N ARG A 266 -4.05 18.87 4.14
CA ARG A 266 -3.19 17.74 4.45
C ARG A 266 -3.94 16.46 4.15
N MET A 267 -3.20 15.46 3.72
CA MET A 267 -3.69 14.08 3.64
C MET A 267 -4.23 13.63 5.01
N ALA A 268 -5.32 12.90 4.99
CA ALA A 268 -6.05 12.40 6.14
C ALA A 268 -5.09 11.71 7.12
N LYS A 269 -5.30 11.99 8.40
CA LYS A 269 -4.44 11.47 9.46
C LYS A 269 -4.37 9.94 9.43
N ALA A 270 -5.49 9.26 9.19
CA ALA A 270 -5.56 7.80 9.11
C ALA A 270 -4.68 7.21 7.99
N VAL A 271 -4.63 7.86 6.82
CA VAL A 271 -3.77 7.45 5.70
C VAL A 271 -2.29 7.66 6.06
N ARG A 272 -1.94 8.85 6.57
CA ARG A 272 -0.54 9.16 6.98
C ARG A 272 -0.04 8.22 8.07
N ASP A 273 -0.87 7.98 9.07
CA ASP A 273 -0.61 7.09 10.18
C ASP A 273 -0.36 5.65 9.69
N PHE A 274 -1.21 5.16 8.79
CA PHE A 274 -1.04 3.86 8.16
C PHE A 274 0.31 3.76 7.42
N LEU A 275 0.65 4.74 6.57
CA LEU A 275 1.91 4.75 5.80
C LEU A 275 3.14 4.77 6.74
N VAL A 276 3.08 5.55 7.83
CA VAL A 276 4.15 5.59 8.84
C VAL A 276 4.28 4.24 9.56
N ALA A 277 3.16 3.58 9.88
CA ALA A 277 3.15 2.32 10.60
C ALA A 277 3.79 1.16 9.81
N GLN A 278 3.88 1.27 8.47
CA GLN A 278 4.55 0.27 7.63
C GLN A 278 6.08 0.26 7.84
N LYS A 279 6.67 1.37 8.33
CA LYS A 279 8.09 1.57 8.70
C LYS A 279 9.12 1.47 7.59
N VAL A 280 8.92 0.60 6.61
CA VAL A 280 9.95 0.18 5.65
C VAL A 280 10.25 1.20 4.54
N GLN A 281 9.32 2.12 4.28
CA GLN A 281 9.48 3.23 3.33
C GLN A 281 9.28 4.61 3.98
N ALA A 282 9.55 4.70 5.30
CA ALA A 282 9.53 5.90 6.14
C ALA A 282 9.18 7.24 5.42
N PRO A 283 7.89 7.67 5.43
CA PRO A 283 7.41 8.78 4.62
C PRO A 283 8.14 10.12 4.82
N VAL A 284 8.08 10.98 3.81
CA VAL A 284 8.54 12.38 3.80
C VAL A 284 7.38 13.26 3.33
N GLU A 285 7.05 14.27 4.13
CA GLU A 285 6.09 15.30 3.71
C GLU A 285 6.78 16.36 2.83
N LEU A 286 6.23 16.63 1.65
CA LEU A 286 6.64 17.67 0.71
C LEU A 286 5.63 18.82 0.72
N PHE A 287 6.01 19.97 0.18
CA PHE A 287 5.11 21.11 0.05
C PHE A 287 4.42 21.10 -1.32
N SER A 288 3.14 20.71 -1.35
CA SER A 288 2.31 20.68 -2.55
C SER A 288 1.12 21.63 -2.48
N ASP A 289 0.79 22.16 -1.29
CA ASP A 289 -0.43 22.95 -1.07
C ASP A 289 -0.45 24.31 -1.82
N TRP A 290 0.66 24.69 -2.47
CA TRP A 290 0.72 25.83 -3.39
C TRP A 290 0.04 25.56 -4.73
N LEU A 291 -0.15 24.29 -5.11
CA LEU A 291 -0.87 23.89 -6.31
C LEU A 291 -2.38 23.87 -6.06
N CYS A 292 -3.15 24.19 -7.09
CA CYS A 292 -4.62 24.18 -7.02
C CYS A 292 -5.15 22.78 -6.66
N VAL A 293 -4.65 21.74 -7.35
CA VAL A 293 -4.97 20.34 -7.06
C VAL A 293 -4.18 19.87 -5.83
N GLY A 294 -2.87 20.12 -5.79
CA GLY A 294 -2.09 19.97 -4.55
C GLY A 294 -1.35 18.64 -4.47
N HIS A 295 -1.01 18.04 -5.60
CA HIS A 295 -0.37 16.72 -5.69
C HIS A 295 1.13 16.83 -5.95
N VAL A 296 1.86 15.76 -5.64
CA VAL A 296 3.32 15.73 -5.82
C VAL A 296 3.71 15.36 -7.25
N ASP A 297 2.92 14.50 -7.91
CA ASP A 297 3.11 14.09 -9.30
C ASP A 297 3.07 15.27 -10.29
N GLU A 298 2.38 16.35 -9.95
CA GLU A 298 2.32 17.60 -10.72
C GLU A 298 3.69 18.27 -10.91
N PHE A 299 4.63 18.07 -9.98
CA PHE A 299 5.93 18.75 -10.02
C PHE A 299 7.15 17.84 -9.86
N LEU A 300 6.97 16.55 -9.56
CA LEU A 300 8.07 15.59 -9.45
C LEU A 300 7.76 14.25 -10.11
N SER A 301 8.80 13.62 -10.65
CA SER A 301 8.76 12.22 -11.08
C SER A 301 10.15 11.60 -11.06
N PHE A 302 10.23 10.27 -11.10
CA PHE A 302 11.49 9.54 -11.21
C PHE A 302 11.55 8.73 -12.49
N VAL A 303 12.72 8.73 -13.14
CA VAL A 303 12.99 7.89 -14.30
C VAL A 303 14.25 7.06 -14.10
N PRO A 304 14.30 5.81 -14.57
CA PRO A 304 15.51 4.99 -14.50
C PRO A 304 16.62 5.62 -15.36
N ALA A 305 17.86 5.48 -14.91
CA ALA A 305 19.05 5.97 -15.62
C ALA A 305 20.19 4.96 -15.48
N PRO A 306 21.01 4.74 -16.53
CA PRO A 306 22.05 3.71 -16.52
C PRO A 306 23.25 4.03 -15.61
N ASP A 307 23.33 5.23 -15.05
CA ASP A 307 24.48 5.75 -14.31
C ASP A 307 24.09 6.30 -12.92
N ARG A 308 25.09 6.78 -12.18
CA ARG A 308 24.95 7.36 -10.83
C ARG A 308 24.24 6.37 -9.88
N GLN A 309 23.05 6.72 -9.41
CA GLN A 309 22.25 5.93 -8.47
C GLN A 309 21.19 5.08 -9.17
N GLY A 310 21.25 4.96 -10.50
CA GLY A 310 20.27 4.18 -11.27
C GLY A 310 19.01 4.95 -11.68
N PHE A 311 18.92 6.25 -11.36
CA PHE A 311 17.74 7.07 -11.65
C PHE A 311 18.04 8.57 -11.74
N ARG A 312 17.03 9.35 -12.15
CA ARG A 312 16.98 10.81 -12.05
C ARG A 312 15.65 11.26 -11.44
N LEU A 313 15.73 12.28 -10.61
CA LEU A 313 14.57 13.07 -10.19
C LEU A 313 14.32 14.14 -11.24
N LEU A 314 13.12 14.17 -11.79
CA LEU A 314 12.62 15.22 -12.66
C LEU A 314 11.80 16.18 -11.79
N LEU A 315 12.05 17.48 -11.94
CA LEU A 315 11.28 18.54 -11.30
C LEU A 315 10.76 19.51 -12.34
N ALA A 316 9.50 19.92 -12.21
CA ALA A 316 8.97 21.04 -12.99
C ALA A 316 9.83 22.30 -12.70
N SER A 317 10.28 22.98 -13.76
CA SER A 317 11.14 24.17 -13.62
C SER A 317 10.68 25.28 -14.55
N PRO A 318 9.87 26.22 -14.03
CA PRO A 318 9.53 27.44 -14.75
C PRO A 318 10.78 28.20 -15.23
N SER A 319 11.81 28.31 -14.39
CA SER A 319 13.04 29.02 -14.78
C SER A 319 13.77 28.39 -15.96
N ALA A 320 13.77 27.07 -16.09
CA ALA A 320 14.32 26.38 -17.26
C ALA A 320 13.48 26.67 -18.52
N CYS A 321 12.15 26.70 -18.40
CA CYS A 321 11.25 27.06 -19.49
C CYS A 321 11.50 28.50 -19.98
N TYR A 322 11.57 29.49 -19.07
CA TYR A 322 11.87 30.88 -19.43
C TYR A 322 13.25 31.03 -20.10
N ARG A 323 14.25 30.26 -19.66
CA ARG A 323 15.57 30.24 -20.30
C ARG A 323 15.47 29.75 -21.74
N LEU A 324 14.80 28.63 -21.97
CA LEU A 324 14.58 28.06 -23.31
C LEU A 324 13.83 29.05 -24.22
N LEU A 325 12.74 29.64 -23.72
CA LEU A 325 11.96 30.61 -24.49
C LEU A 325 12.79 31.83 -24.87
N LYS A 326 13.62 32.33 -23.95
CA LYS A 326 14.52 33.44 -24.22
C LYS A 326 15.59 33.09 -25.27
N GLU A 327 16.21 31.91 -25.16
CA GLU A 327 17.17 31.41 -26.16
C GLU A 327 16.51 31.35 -27.55
N LYS A 328 15.27 30.84 -27.64
CA LYS A 328 14.54 30.77 -28.91
C LYS A 328 14.12 32.13 -29.45
N GLN A 329 13.80 33.09 -28.58
CA GLN A 329 13.59 34.48 -28.98
C GLN A 329 14.88 35.09 -29.57
N GLU A 330 16.03 34.88 -28.92
CA GLU A 330 17.34 35.38 -29.37
C GLU A 330 17.79 34.75 -30.71
N GLU A 331 17.39 33.50 -30.97
CA GLU A 331 17.57 32.82 -32.27
C GLU A 331 16.62 33.30 -33.38
N GLY A 332 15.67 34.20 -33.07
CA GLY A 332 14.72 34.76 -34.05
C GLY A 332 13.37 34.04 -34.12
N PHE A 333 13.07 33.10 -33.22
CA PHE A 333 11.80 32.36 -33.17
C PHE A 333 10.75 33.01 -32.24
N GLY A 334 10.87 34.31 -31.94
CA GLY A 334 9.97 35.01 -31.01
C GLY A 334 8.47 34.95 -31.37
N GLU A 335 8.14 34.81 -32.66
CA GLU A 335 6.76 34.71 -33.16
C GLU A 335 6.20 33.27 -33.14
N ALA A 336 6.98 32.27 -32.72
CA ALA A 336 6.48 30.92 -32.57
C ALA A 336 5.37 30.91 -31.50
N ALA A 337 4.19 30.39 -31.86
CA ALA A 337 3.03 30.39 -30.97
C ALA A 337 2.84 29.03 -30.29
N MET A 338 2.40 29.06 -29.03
CA MET A 338 1.98 27.87 -28.31
C MET A 338 0.62 27.37 -28.82
N PHE A 339 0.27 26.12 -28.45
CA PHE A 339 -1.04 25.52 -28.69
C PHE A 339 -1.46 25.41 -30.17
N GLN A 340 -0.46 25.26 -31.06
CA GLN A 340 -0.71 24.92 -32.45
C GLN A 340 -1.47 23.58 -32.55
N GLY A 341 -2.44 23.53 -33.44
CA GLY A 341 -3.35 22.37 -33.59
C GLY A 341 -4.57 22.38 -32.65
N LEU A 342 -4.63 23.29 -31.66
CA LEU A 342 -5.82 23.47 -30.83
C LEU A 342 -6.68 24.61 -31.38
N GLU A 343 -7.96 24.32 -31.67
CA GLU A 343 -8.86 25.28 -32.33
C GLU A 343 -9.34 26.39 -31.40
N ARG A 344 -9.58 26.08 -30.13
CA ARG A 344 -10.25 26.96 -29.17
C ARG A 344 -9.30 27.69 -28.22
N GLU A 345 -8.02 27.33 -28.21
CA GLU A 345 -7.05 27.89 -27.29
C GLU A 345 -6.42 29.17 -27.86
N PRO A 346 -6.25 30.24 -27.05
CA PRO A 346 -5.40 31.36 -27.40
C PRO A 346 -4.00 30.86 -27.79
N LYS A 347 -3.37 31.50 -28.77
CA LYS A 347 -2.06 31.08 -29.29
C LYS A 347 -1.00 32.14 -28.98
N PRO A 348 -0.59 32.29 -27.71
CA PRO A 348 0.38 33.30 -27.36
C PRO A 348 1.74 32.97 -27.98
N THR A 349 2.43 33.99 -28.49
CA THR A 349 3.79 33.84 -29.00
C THR A 349 4.83 33.80 -27.88
N ILE A 350 6.04 33.34 -28.19
CA ILE A 350 7.18 33.44 -27.26
C ILE A 350 7.36 34.88 -26.78
N ASN A 351 7.26 35.85 -27.69
CA ASN A 351 7.37 37.28 -27.38
C ASN A 351 6.31 37.72 -26.36
N GLU A 352 5.04 37.34 -26.56
CA GLU A 352 3.94 37.69 -25.67
C GLU A 352 4.09 37.04 -24.29
N ILE A 353 4.51 35.77 -24.23
CA ILE A 353 4.76 35.06 -22.96
C ILE A 353 5.89 35.75 -22.17
N LEU A 354 7.01 36.06 -22.83
CA LEU A 354 8.15 36.70 -22.18
C LEU A 354 7.84 38.13 -21.73
N ALA A 355 6.95 38.85 -22.44
CA ALA A 355 6.50 40.19 -22.09
C ALA A 355 5.44 40.22 -20.96
N ASN A 356 4.78 39.09 -20.67
CA ASN A 356 3.76 39.02 -19.63
C ASN A 356 4.38 39.03 -18.21
N GLU A 357 4.40 40.19 -17.58
CA GLU A 357 4.97 40.37 -16.23
C GLU A 357 4.20 39.64 -15.13
N GLU A 358 2.87 39.53 -15.24
CA GLU A 358 2.05 38.84 -14.23
C GLU A 358 2.33 37.34 -14.25
N LEU A 359 2.34 36.73 -15.45
CA LEU A 359 2.70 35.33 -15.63
C LEU A 359 4.10 35.05 -15.09
N ARG A 360 5.06 35.96 -15.33
CA ARG A 360 6.42 35.85 -14.78
C ARG A 360 6.42 35.90 -13.24
N LYS A 361 5.62 36.77 -12.62
CA LYS A 361 5.51 36.83 -11.14
C LYS A 361 4.97 35.52 -10.57
N PHE A 362 3.93 34.93 -11.17
CA PHE A 362 3.41 33.63 -10.74
C PHE A 362 4.45 32.51 -10.88
N ASN A 363 5.17 32.46 -12.01
CA ASN A 363 6.19 31.45 -12.24
C ASN A 363 7.42 31.63 -11.33
N ASN A 364 7.76 32.87 -10.97
CA ASN A 364 8.81 33.15 -9.98
C ASN A 364 8.42 32.71 -8.56
N TYR A 365 7.13 32.71 -8.22
CA TYR A 365 6.64 32.18 -6.95
C TYR A 365 6.62 30.65 -6.94
N ALA A 366 6.27 30.02 -8.08
CA ALA A 366 6.26 28.57 -8.23
C ALA A 366 7.67 27.95 -8.25
N GLN A 367 8.67 28.70 -8.72
CA GLN A 367 10.08 28.29 -8.75
C GLN A 367 10.75 28.43 -7.39
#